data_AF-A0A4R6LJH4-F1
#
_entry.id   AF-A0A4R6LJH4-F1
#
_cell.length_a   1.000
_cell.length_b   1.000
_cell.length_c   1.000
_cell.angle_alpha   90.00
_cell.angle_beta   90.00
_cell.angle_gamma   90.00
#
_symmetry.space_group_name_H-M   'P 1'
#
loop_
_entity.id
_entity.type
_entity.pdbx_description
1 polymer ?
#
loop_
_entity_poly.entity_id
_entity_poly.type
_entity_poly.pdbx_seq_one_letter_code
_entity_poly.pdbx_strand_id
1 'polypeptide(L)' 'MSKSIFYHAGCPVCISAEHDILNLINSSNVEIVNIGTDRSRIADAQQAGVKSVPALVTPTGNVLHINFGASMEDVIG' A
#
# COMPACT_ATOMS: atom_id res chain seq x y z
N MET A 1 -14.26 1.74 -13.27
CA MET A 1 -12.81 1.99 -13.21
C MET A 1 -12.31 1.36 -11.92
N SER A 2 -11.31 0.49 -11.98
CA SER A 2 -10.70 -0.06 -10.77
C SER A 2 -9.79 1.01 -10.16
N LYS A 3 -9.95 1.28 -8.86
CA LYS A 3 -9.07 2.21 -8.13
C LYS A 3 -7.71 1.57 -7.90
N SER A 4 -6.67 2.38 -7.80
CA SER A 4 -5.39 1.91 -7.27
C SER A 4 -5.54 1.67 -5.77
N ILE A 5 -4.82 0.72 -5.19
CA ILE A 5 -4.86 0.43 -3.76
C ILE A 5 -3.48 0.69 -3.17
N PHE A 6 -3.40 1.60 -2.20
CA PHE A 6 -2.18 1.91 -1.47
C PHE A 6 -2.19 1.20 -0.11
N TYR A 7 -1.32 0.21 0.05
CA TYR A 7 -1.15 -0.55 1.28
C TYR A 7 -0.04 0.06 2.13
N HIS A 8 -0.30 0.29 3.42
CA HIS A 8 0.68 0.74 4.40
C HIS A 8 0.44 0.11 5.78
N ALA A 9 1.43 0.17 6.67
CA ALA A 9 1.33 -0.35 8.05
C ALA A 9 1.46 0.74 9.13
N GLY A 10 1.23 2.01 8.77
CA GLY A 10 1.31 3.13 9.72
C GLY A 10 2.73 3.57 10.11
N CYS A 11 3.78 3.07 9.44
CA CYS A 11 5.15 3.50 9.71
C CYS A 11 5.37 4.98 9.33
N PRO A 12 6.24 5.75 10.02
CA PRO A 12 6.47 7.17 9.73
C PRO A 12 6.92 7.44 8.28
N VAL A 13 7.71 6.52 7.71
CA VAL A 13 8.15 6.53 6.30
C VAL A 13 6.97 6.44 5.32
N CYS A 14 5.86 5.81 5.72
CA CYS A 14 4.68 5.65 4.88
C CYS A 14 3.93 6.97 4.69
N ILE A 15 4.01 7.91 5.64
CA ILE A 15 3.23 9.17 5.58
C ILE A 15 3.80 10.12 4.52
N SER A 16 5.12 10.22 4.38
CA SER A 16 5.72 11.02 3.31
C SER A 16 5.43 10.45 1.93
N ALA A 17 5.59 9.13 1.77
CA ALA A 17 5.29 8.44 0.51
C ALA A 17 3.80 8.55 0.12
N GLU A 18 2.89 8.47 1.09
CA GLU A 18 1.46 8.66 0.88
C GLU A 18 1.15 10.07 0.38
N HIS A 19 1.66 11.11 1.04
CA HIS A 19 1.44 12.50 0.60
C HIS A 19 1.97 12.75 -0.81
N ASP A 20 3.16 12.26 -1.15
CA ASP A 20 3.71 12.41 -2.50
C ASP A 20 2.83 11.71 -3.55
N ILE A 21 2.35 10.50 -3.28
CA ILE A 21 1.42 9.80 -4.18
C ILE A 21 0.10 10.54 -4.32
N LEU A 22 -0.50 10.99 -3.22
CA LEU A 22 -1.78 11.71 -3.25
C LEU A 22 -1.67 13.09 -3.90
N ASN A 23 -0.48 13.68 -3.93
CA ASN A 23 -0.22 14.91 -4.69
C ASN A 23 -0.08 14.63 -6.19
N LEU A 24 0.43 13.46 -6.57
CA LEU A 24 0.62 13.06 -7.97
C LEU A 24 -0.65 12.44 -8.60
N ILE A 25 -1.52 11.86 -7.78
CA ILE A 25 -2.70 11.12 -8.21
C ILE A 25 -3.92 11.70 -7.49
N ASN A 26 -5.03 11.93 -8.23
CA ASN A 26 -6.29 12.31 -7.58
C ASN A 26 -6.68 11.28 -6.53
N SER A 27 -6.81 11.71 -5.27
CA SER A 27 -7.16 10.87 -4.11
C SER A 27 -8.44 10.06 -4.30
N SER A 28 -9.37 10.55 -5.14
CA SER A 28 -10.59 9.82 -5.50
C SER A 28 -10.32 8.50 -6.24
N ASN A 29 -9.16 8.37 -6.87
CA ASN A 29 -8.73 7.23 -7.67
C ASN A 29 -7.84 6.23 -6.89
N VAL A 30 -7.58 6.49 -5.62
CA VAL A 30 -6.74 5.66 -4.75
C VAL A 30 -7.53 5.26 -3.50
N GLU A 31 -7.54 3.97 -3.20
CA GLU A 31 -8.00 3.43 -1.92
C GLU A 31 -6.78 3.30 -1.00
N ILE A 32 -6.84 3.85 0.21
CA ILE A 32 -5.77 3.74 1.21
C ILE A 32 -6.15 2.66 2.21
N VAL A 33 -5.28 1.67 2.40
CA VAL A 33 -5.52 0.52 3.27
C VAL A 33 -4.37 0.40 4.26
N ASN A 34 -4.69 0.63 5.55
CA ASN A 34 -3.76 0.39 6.64
C ASN A 34 -3.84 -1.07 7.11
N ILE A 35 -2.94 -1.92 6.65
CA ILE A 35 -2.87 -3.34 7.03
C ILE A 35 -2.26 -3.56 8.42
N GLY A 36 -1.66 -2.53 9.02
CA GLY A 36 -1.26 -2.55 10.43
C GLY A 36 -2.47 -2.54 11.37
N THR A 37 -3.59 -1.93 10.94
CA THR A 37 -4.84 -1.90 11.70
C THR A 37 -5.88 -2.89 11.18
N ASP A 38 -6.07 -2.96 9.85
CA ASP A 38 -6.99 -3.88 9.20
C ASP A 38 -6.23 -5.11 8.67
N ARG A 39 -5.97 -6.05 9.57
CA ARG A 39 -5.21 -7.27 9.25
C ARG A 39 -5.95 -8.20 8.30
N SER A 40 -7.25 -8.02 8.09
CA SER A 40 -8.02 -8.86 7.15
C SER A 40 -7.57 -8.65 5.70
N ARG A 41 -7.08 -7.45 5.38
CA ARG A 41 -6.59 -7.07 4.05
C ARG A 41 -5.16 -7.54 3.74
N ILE A 42 -4.48 -8.21 4.68
CA ILE A 42 -3.13 -8.77 4.46
C ILE A 42 -3.17 -9.84 3.36
N ALA A 43 -4.18 -10.72 3.38
CA ALA A 43 -4.31 -11.77 2.37
C ALA A 43 -4.48 -11.19 0.96
N ASP A 44 -5.30 -10.13 0.83
CA ASP A 44 -5.50 -9.41 -0.44
C ASP A 44 -4.18 -8.80 -0.93
N ALA A 45 -3.42 -8.17 -0.03
CA ALA A 45 -2.13 -7.57 -0.35
C ALA A 45 -1.12 -8.62 -0.85
N GLN A 46 -1.02 -9.76 -0.17
CA GLN A 46 -0.15 -10.87 -0.58
C GLN A 46 -0.58 -11.45 -1.94
N GLN A 47 -1.88 -11.66 -2.15
CA GLN A 47 -2.41 -12.17 -3.42
C GLN A 47 -2.18 -11.19 -4.57
N ALA A 48 -2.24 -9.89 -4.29
CA ALA A 48 -1.89 -8.84 -5.25
C ALA A 48 -0.38 -8.76 -5.55
N GLY A 49 0.48 -9.49 -4.82
CA GLY A 49 1.93 -9.51 -5.02
C GLY A 49 2.69 -8.46 -4.19
N VAL A 50 2.07 -7.89 -3.15
CA VAL A 50 2.75 -6.99 -2.21
C VAL A 50 3.77 -7.77 -1.39
N LYS A 51 5.02 -7.30 -1.40
CA LYS A 51 6.16 -7.90 -0.68
C LYS A 51 6.64 -7.04 0.48
N SER A 52 6.38 -5.75 0.40
CA SER A 52 6.70 -4.75 1.41
C SER A 52 5.69 -3.62 1.34
N VAL A 53 5.56 -2.88 2.43
CA VAL A 53 4.80 -1.63 2.49
C VAL A 53 5.73 -0.45 2.81
N PRO A 54 5.43 0.78 2.37
CA PRO A 54 4.26 1.16 1.59
C PRO A 54 4.32 0.67 0.13
N ALA A 55 3.17 0.30 -0.43
CA ALA A 55 3.07 -0.17 -1.81
C ALA A 55 1.77 0.28 -2.49
N LEU A 56 1.86 0.62 -3.78
CA LEU A 56 0.71 0.96 -4.62
C LEU A 56 0.45 -0.17 -5.62
N VAL A 57 -0.75 -0.75 -5.56
CA VAL A 57 -1.27 -1.67 -6.56
C VAL A 57 -2.07 -0.88 -7.58
N THR A 58 -1.62 -0.88 -8.83
CA THR A 58 -2.26 -0.17 -9.94
C THR A 58 -3.50 -0.92 -10.45
N PRO A 59 -4.42 -0.27 -11.20
CA PRO A 59 -5.60 -0.92 -11.77
C PRO A 59 -5.28 -2.05 -12.76
N THR A 60 -4.05 -2.06 -13.29
CA THR A 60 -3.53 -3.07 -14.21
C THR A 60 -2.87 -4.25 -13.47
N GLY A 61 -2.85 -4.23 -12.14
CA GLY A 61 -2.29 -5.30 -11.30
C GLY A 61 -0.78 -5.19 -11.05
N ASN A 62 -0.12 -4.14 -11.54
CA ASN A 62 1.29 -3.90 -11.21
C ASN A 62 1.42 -3.39 -9.77
N VAL A 63 2.41 -3.91 -9.06
CA VAL A 63 2.75 -3.49 -7.70
C VAL A 63 3.98 -2.60 -7.73
N LEU A 64 3.85 -1.42 -7.15
CA LEU A 64 4.94 -0.46 -6.97
C LEU A 64 5.28 -0.41 -5.49
N HIS A 65 6.37 -1.04 -5.09
CA HIS A 65 6.91 -0.92 -3.73
C HIS A 65 7.64 0.41 -3.61
N ILE A 66 7.30 1.19 -2.58
CA ILE A 66 7.80 2.56 -2.45
C ILE A 66 8.64 2.62 -1.19
N ASN A 67 9.92 2.96 -1.38
CA ASN A 67 10.85 3.18 -0.29
C ASN A 67 10.79 2.11 0.82
N PHE A 68 10.77 0.82 0.41
CA PHE A 68 10.69 -0.41 1.23
C PHE A 68 10.70 -0.14 2.74
N GLY A 69 9.54 0.16 3.32
CA GLY A 69 9.43 0.61 4.71
C GLY A 69 9.48 -0.57 5.69
N ALA A 70 8.60 -1.56 5.47
CA ALA A 70 8.54 -2.79 6.23
C ALA A 70 8.23 -3.96 5.27
N SER A 71 8.83 -5.13 5.51
CA SER A 71 8.49 -6.33 4.75
C SER A 71 7.10 -6.85 5.15
N MET A 72 6.47 -7.66 4.30
CA MET A 72 5.24 -8.34 4.69
C MET A 72 5.47 -9.31 5.86
N GLU A 73 6.67 -9.86 6.00
CA GLU A 73 7.05 -10.69 7.15
C GLU A 73 7.01 -9.87 8.44
N ASP A 74 7.58 -8.67 8.45
CA ASP A 74 7.54 -7.75 9.60
C ASP A 74 6.11 -7.33 9.99
N VAL A 75 5.23 -7.17 9.00
CA VAL A 75 3.83 -6.74 9.23
C VAL A 75 2.98 -7.88 9.78
N ILE A 76 3.23 -9.11 9.36
CA ILE A 76 2.50 -10.30 9.82
C ILE A 76 2.92 -10.64 11.26
N GLY A 77 4.22 -10.59 11.55
CA GLY A 77 4.79 -10.97 12.84
C GLY A 77 4.97 -12.48 12.95
#